data_AF-A0A2D6TZC6-F1
#
_entry.id   AF-A0A2D6TZC6-F1
#
_cell.length_a   1.000
_cell.length_b   1.000
_cell.length_c   1.000
_cell.angle_alpha   90.00
_cell.angle_beta   90.00
_cell.angle_gamma   90.00
#
_symmetry.space_group_name_H-M   'P 1'
#
loop_
_entity.id
_entity.type
_entity.pdbx_description
1 polymer ?
#
loop_
_entity_poly.entity_id
_entity_poly.type
_entity_poly.pdbx_seq_one_letter_code
_entity_poly.pdbx_strand_id
1 'polypeptide(L)'
;MVSSRKNQDQGRVYAVTASWRTIDEKLVEAIGNDLVPVIDKENNAVFRFGGALGGDWIGTDIVLRRANPNKQLEIFLPTPLKIYLEYYKRRVEEGEITSHQYNMLEEQLGYVKQLFPNAITESRSFTEVTQQSYFARNKRVIRGDSKHKPIDVLFAYQVNDSEGVWQAYQEALRRDVLEVHLRRPKIKETKKNQSHKILDYALNGFSLNEPINILETYPLLRDSGNLDITLP
;
A
#
# COMPACT_ATOMS: atom_id res chain seq x y z
N MET A 1 20.06 -12.02 32.25
CA MET A 1 18.91 -11.19 31.81
C MET A 1 19.43 -9.93 31.14
N VAL A 2 19.68 -9.95 29.83
CA VAL A 2 20.11 -8.77 29.06
C VAL A 2 19.40 -8.83 27.70
N SER A 3 18.10 -8.52 27.65
CA SER A 3 17.35 -8.58 26.39
C SER A 3 16.17 -7.59 26.27
N SER A 4 15.97 -6.65 27.20
CA SER A 4 14.78 -5.78 27.17
C SER A 4 15.00 -4.37 26.61
N ARG A 5 16.26 -3.91 26.40
CA ARG A 5 16.52 -2.52 25.96
C ARG A 5 16.70 -2.30 24.46
N LYS A 6 16.95 -3.33 23.65
CA LYS A 6 17.18 -3.14 22.19
C LYS A 6 15.91 -2.93 21.36
N ASN A 7 14.73 -3.22 21.90
CA ASN A 7 13.45 -3.07 21.17
C ASN A 7 12.68 -1.78 21.50
N GLN A 8 13.15 -0.94 22.44
CA GLN A 8 12.43 0.28 22.82
C GLN A 8 12.63 1.46 21.85
N ASP A 9 13.57 1.35 20.90
CA ASP A 9 13.85 2.41 19.90
C ASP A 9 13.10 2.23 18.58
N GLN A 10 12.49 1.07 18.33
CA GLN A 10 11.66 0.88 17.14
C GLN A 10 10.22 1.29 17.47
N GLY A 11 9.76 2.39 16.85
CA GLY A 11 8.38 2.84 16.97
C GLY A 11 7.37 1.80 16.51
N ARG A 12 6.09 2.10 16.68
CA ARG A 12 5.01 1.14 16.38
C ARG A 12 4.94 0.85 14.88
N VAL A 13 4.64 -0.39 14.52
CA VAL A 13 4.38 -0.78 13.14
C VAL A 13 2.88 -0.83 12.90
N TYR A 14 2.42 -0.05 11.93
CA TYR A 14 1.04 0.05 11.48
C TYR A 14 0.91 -0.66 10.14
N ALA A 15 -0.01 -1.61 10.02
CA ALA A 15 -0.42 -2.14 8.72
C ALA A 15 -1.76 -1.61 8.30
N VAL A 16 -1.90 -1.39 6.99
CA VAL A 16 -3.17 -1.04 6.35
C VAL A 16 -3.54 -2.13 5.37
N THR A 17 -4.80 -2.54 5.38
CA THR A 17 -5.33 -3.50 4.42
C THR A 17 -6.73 -3.09 3.98
N ALA A 18 -6.99 -3.13 2.68
CA ALA A 18 -8.29 -2.83 2.10
C ALA A 18 -8.53 -3.64 0.83
N SER A 19 -9.70 -3.45 0.21
CA SER A 19 -9.96 -3.96 -1.14
C SER A 19 -9.06 -3.25 -2.16
N TRP A 20 -8.48 -4.02 -3.09
CA TRP A 20 -7.78 -3.47 -4.25
C TRP A 20 -8.72 -3.16 -5.41
N ARG A 21 -9.94 -3.72 -5.40
CA ARG A 21 -10.93 -3.59 -6.49
C ARG A 21 -11.78 -2.34 -6.36
N THR A 22 -11.86 -1.77 -5.17
CA THR A 22 -12.83 -0.72 -4.87
C THR A 22 -12.12 0.48 -4.28
N ILE A 23 -12.27 1.61 -4.96
CA ILE A 23 -11.75 2.90 -4.55
C ILE A 23 -12.92 3.88 -4.61
N ASP A 24 -13.24 4.47 -3.47
CA ASP A 24 -14.17 5.59 -3.38
C ASP A 24 -13.64 6.66 -2.42
N GLU A 25 -14.26 7.84 -2.44
CA GLU A 25 -13.87 8.96 -1.59
C GLU A 25 -13.93 8.58 -0.09
N LYS A 26 -14.91 7.76 0.29
CA LYS A 26 -15.05 7.32 1.70
C LYS A 26 -13.91 6.43 2.15
N LEU A 27 -13.40 5.56 1.27
CA LEU A 27 -12.22 4.74 1.58
C LEU A 27 -10.98 5.62 1.74
N VAL A 28 -10.81 6.60 0.84
CA VAL A 28 -9.72 7.58 0.91
C VAL A 28 -9.78 8.36 2.23
N GLU A 29 -10.94 8.94 2.56
CA GLU A 29 -11.16 9.65 3.81
C GLU A 29 -10.93 8.75 5.03
N ALA A 30 -11.43 7.51 5.02
CA ALA A 30 -11.27 6.60 6.15
C ALA A 30 -9.80 6.23 6.38
N ILE A 31 -9.04 5.97 5.32
CA ILE A 31 -7.60 5.70 5.42
C ILE A 31 -6.85 6.95 5.90
N GLY A 32 -7.14 8.11 5.32
CA GLY A 32 -6.51 9.37 5.70
C GLY A 32 -6.75 9.75 7.16
N ASN A 33 -7.99 9.63 7.64
CA ASN A 33 -8.38 9.94 9.02
C ASN A 33 -7.67 9.06 10.06
N ASP A 34 -7.26 7.84 9.69
CA ASP A 34 -6.50 6.95 10.57
C ASP A 34 -4.99 7.15 10.45
N LEU A 35 -4.48 7.25 9.23
CA LEU A 35 -3.05 7.31 8.98
C LEU A 35 -2.45 8.67 9.31
N VAL A 36 -3.07 9.77 8.88
CA VAL A 36 -2.47 11.10 8.96
C VAL A 36 -2.19 11.51 10.41
N PRO A 37 -3.12 11.36 11.38
CA PRO A 37 -2.84 11.72 12.76
C PRO A 37 -1.69 10.90 13.38
N VAL A 38 -1.53 9.65 12.96
CA VAL A 38 -0.44 8.77 13.42
C VAL A 38 0.90 9.22 12.84
N ILE A 39 0.95 9.46 11.52
CA ILE A 39 2.16 9.94 10.84
C ILE A 39 2.65 11.26 11.47
N ASP A 40 1.73 12.20 11.68
CA ASP A 40 2.06 13.54 12.19
C ASP A 40 2.52 13.51 13.66
N LYS A 41 2.13 12.49 14.44
CA LYS A 41 2.42 12.38 15.88
C LYS A 41 3.59 11.44 16.18
N GLU A 42 3.80 10.39 15.41
CA GLU A 42 4.73 9.30 15.69
C GLU A 42 5.89 9.26 14.70
N ASN A 43 6.92 10.07 14.95
CA ASN A 43 8.10 10.21 14.08
C ASN A 43 8.88 8.91 13.81
N ASN A 44 8.72 7.88 14.65
CA ASN A 44 9.40 6.59 14.52
C ASN A 44 8.44 5.46 14.10
N ALA A 45 7.18 5.76 13.78
CA ALA A 45 6.22 4.77 13.30
C ALA A 45 6.64 4.24 11.92
N VAL A 46 6.36 2.97 11.68
CA VAL A 46 6.57 2.30 10.39
C VAL A 46 5.23 1.88 9.83
N PHE A 47 4.99 2.16 8.56
CA PHE A 47 3.74 1.90 7.85
C PHE A 47 3.94 0.83 6.80
N ARG A 48 3.12 -0.21 6.89
CA ARG A 48 3.27 -1.44 6.13
C ARG A 48 2.07 -1.70 5.23
N PHE A 49 2.36 -1.93 3.97
CA PHE A 49 1.40 -2.24 2.91
C PHE A 49 1.87 -3.49 2.16
N GLY A 50 1.09 -3.97 1.19
CA GLY A 50 1.63 -4.93 0.23
C GLY A 50 1.46 -4.55 -1.22
N GLY A 51 1.36 -3.25 -1.49
CA GLY A 51 1.61 -2.67 -2.79
C GLY A 51 0.56 -3.03 -3.84
N ALA A 52 -0.67 -3.37 -3.45
CA ALA A 52 -1.77 -3.51 -4.39
C ALA A 52 -2.38 -2.14 -4.76
N LEU A 53 -3.32 -2.14 -5.72
CA LEU A 53 -4.26 -1.03 -5.91
C LEU A 53 -5.12 -0.78 -4.67
N GLY A 54 -5.90 0.30 -4.68
CA GLY A 54 -6.86 0.60 -3.62
C GLY A 54 -6.21 1.07 -2.34
N GLY A 55 -6.58 0.49 -1.20
CA GLY A 55 -6.09 0.99 0.08
C GLY A 55 -4.58 0.90 0.28
N ASP A 56 -3.93 -0.11 -0.31
CA ASP A 56 -2.45 -0.22 -0.30
C ASP A 56 -1.83 0.98 -1.05
N TRP A 57 -2.37 1.33 -2.22
CA TRP A 57 -1.92 2.47 -3.02
C TRP A 57 -2.18 3.81 -2.32
N ILE A 58 -3.38 4.00 -1.76
CA ILE A 58 -3.76 5.23 -1.02
C ILE A 58 -2.85 5.42 0.19
N GLY A 59 -2.68 4.37 1.00
CA GLY A 59 -1.85 4.44 2.20
C GLY A 59 -0.39 4.68 1.87
N THR A 60 0.14 4.04 0.82
CA THR A 60 1.50 4.28 0.34
C THR A 60 1.69 5.73 -0.09
N ASP A 61 0.76 6.29 -0.87
CA ASP A 61 0.83 7.68 -1.33
C ASP A 61 0.81 8.69 -0.15
N ILE A 62 -0.04 8.48 0.85
CA ILE A 62 -0.08 9.30 2.07
C ILE A 62 1.29 9.27 2.79
N VAL A 63 1.87 8.08 2.97
CA VAL A 63 3.18 7.92 3.63
C VAL A 63 4.29 8.57 2.83
N LEU A 64 4.29 8.41 1.50
CA LEU A 64 5.26 9.06 0.61
C LEU A 64 5.26 10.58 0.73
N ARG A 65 4.09 11.19 0.95
CA ARG A 65 3.94 12.65 1.04
C ARG A 65 4.23 13.23 2.41
N ARG A 66 4.00 12.47 3.49
CA ARG A 66 3.98 13.02 4.86
C ARG A 66 5.06 12.46 5.78
N ALA A 67 5.55 11.26 5.51
CA ALA A 67 6.51 10.58 6.36
C ALA A 67 7.93 10.66 5.78
N ASN A 68 8.88 10.00 6.43
CA ASN A 68 10.20 9.70 5.88
C ASN A 68 10.20 8.27 5.31
N PRO A 69 9.99 8.05 3.99
CA PRO A 69 9.77 6.71 3.44
C PRO A 69 10.96 5.78 3.62
N ASN A 70 12.18 6.31 3.68
CA ASN A 70 13.40 5.52 3.93
C ASN A 70 13.39 4.80 5.29
N LYS A 71 12.63 5.31 6.25
CA LYS A 71 12.55 4.78 7.61
C LYS A 71 11.17 4.24 7.98
N GLN A 72 10.13 4.75 7.32
CA GLN A 72 8.75 4.58 7.74
C GLN A 72 7.89 3.84 6.73
N LEU A 73 8.39 3.44 5.56
CA LEU A 73 7.60 2.72 4.55
C LEU A 73 8.12 1.29 4.38
N GLU A 74 7.20 0.32 4.44
CA GLU A 74 7.45 -1.08 4.11
C GLU A 74 6.34 -1.61 3.18
N ILE A 75 6.73 -2.22 2.07
CA ILE A 75 5.84 -2.80 1.07
C ILE A 75 6.26 -4.24 0.82
N PHE A 76 5.34 -5.18 1.07
CA PHE A 76 5.58 -6.60 0.84
C PHE A 76 4.89 -7.07 -0.45
N LEU A 77 5.68 -7.46 -1.45
CA LEU A 77 5.14 -7.98 -2.71
C LEU A 77 5.08 -9.52 -2.69
N PRO A 78 4.01 -10.13 -3.26
CA PRO A 78 3.83 -11.58 -3.28
C PRO A 78 4.80 -12.30 -4.23
N THR A 79 5.40 -11.58 -5.17
CA THR A 79 6.35 -12.03 -6.20
C THR A 79 7.40 -10.94 -6.43
N PRO A 80 8.43 -11.16 -7.28
CA PRO A 80 9.28 -10.08 -7.77
C PRO A 80 8.47 -8.99 -8.48
N LEU A 81 8.90 -7.73 -8.39
CA LEU A 81 8.13 -6.57 -8.89
C LEU A 81 7.76 -6.72 -10.37
N LYS A 82 8.70 -7.17 -11.22
CA LYS A 82 8.45 -7.42 -12.64
C LYS A 82 7.29 -8.40 -12.88
N ILE A 83 7.29 -9.53 -12.17
CA ILE A 83 6.22 -10.54 -12.25
C ILE A 83 4.89 -9.97 -11.74
N TYR A 84 4.96 -9.15 -10.68
CA TYR A 84 3.80 -8.54 -10.07
C TYR A 84 3.12 -7.51 -11.00
N LEU A 85 3.91 -6.69 -11.70
CA LEU A 85 3.39 -5.72 -12.68
C LEU A 85 2.82 -6.44 -13.91
N GLU A 86 3.50 -7.46 -14.44
CA GLU A 86 2.96 -8.26 -15.56
C GLU A 86 1.61 -8.92 -15.22
N TYR A 87 1.40 -9.33 -13.96
CA TYR A 87 0.09 -9.78 -13.51
C TYR A 87 -0.98 -8.70 -13.66
N TYR A 88 -0.73 -7.46 -13.23
CA TYR A 88 -1.69 -6.37 -13.36
C TYR A 88 -1.88 -5.93 -14.81
N LYS A 89 -0.84 -6.01 -15.64
CA LYS A 89 -0.95 -5.76 -17.08
C LYS A 89 -1.95 -6.71 -17.73
N ARG A 90 -1.89 -8.01 -17.42
CA ARG A 90 -2.91 -8.98 -17.85
C ARG A 90 -4.31 -8.63 -17.33
N ARG A 91 -4.44 -8.08 -16.12
CA ARG A 91 -5.73 -7.59 -15.61
C ARG A 91 -6.29 -6.40 -16.39
N VAL A 92 -5.44 -5.61 -17.06
CA VAL A 92 -5.90 -4.59 -18.03
C VAL A 92 -6.47 -5.27 -19.27
N GLU A 93 -5.79 -6.30 -19.81
CA GLU A 93 -6.21 -7.04 -20.99
C GLU A 93 -7.53 -7.79 -20.77
N GLU A 94 -7.71 -8.37 -19.58
CA GLU A 94 -8.97 -8.99 -19.13
C GLU A 94 -10.07 -7.95 -18.86
N GLY A 95 -9.73 -6.66 -18.90
CA GLY A 95 -10.63 -5.55 -18.61
C GLY A 95 -10.98 -5.43 -17.13
N GLU A 96 -10.35 -6.16 -16.22
CA GLU A 96 -10.60 -6.11 -14.77
C GLU A 96 -10.22 -4.75 -14.16
N ILE A 97 -9.13 -4.15 -14.66
CA ILE A 97 -8.70 -2.79 -14.31
C ILE A 97 -8.46 -1.95 -15.57
N THR A 98 -8.38 -0.63 -15.42
CA THR A 98 -8.06 0.28 -16.53
C THR A 98 -6.55 0.40 -16.72
N SER A 99 -6.10 0.77 -17.92
CA SER A 99 -4.68 1.06 -18.19
C SER A 99 -4.13 2.15 -17.28
N HIS A 100 -4.96 3.14 -16.94
CA HIS A 100 -4.56 4.20 -16.01
C HIS A 100 -4.30 3.64 -14.60
N GLN A 101 -5.15 2.76 -14.08
CA GLN A 101 -4.91 2.11 -12.79
C GLN A 101 -3.59 1.32 -12.80
N TYR A 102 -3.30 0.61 -13.90
CA TYR A 102 -2.02 -0.07 -14.08
C TYR A 102 -0.84 0.89 -14.05
N ASN A 103 -0.87 1.95 -14.86
CA ASN A 103 0.20 2.94 -14.95
C ASN A 103 0.48 3.58 -13.59
N MET A 104 -0.57 3.96 -12.84
CA MET A 104 -0.41 4.53 -11.50
C MET A 104 0.27 3.57 -10.52
N LEU A 105 -0.03 2.27 -10.61
CA LEU A 105 0.59 1.26 -9.76
C LEU A 105 2.05 1.04 -10.13
N GLU A 106 2.33 0.93 -11.44
CA GLU A 106 3.68 0.80 -11.98
C GLU A 106 4.55 1.99 -11.59
N GLU A 107 4.04 3.21 -11.75
CA GLU A 107 4.72 4.44 -11.36
C GLU A 107 5.00 4.48 -9.86
N GLN A 108 4.00 4.23 -9.00
CA GLN A 108 4.20 4.27 -7.55
C GLN A 108 5.23 3.22 -7.09
N LEU A 109 5.10 1.97 -7.51
CA LEU A 109 6.01 0.90 -7.10
C LEU A 109 7.41 1.08 -7.71
N GLY A 110 7.49 1.54 -8.95
CA GLY A 110 8.76 1.88 -9.62
C GLY A 110 9.49 3.00 -8.90
N TYR A 111 8.78 4.08 -8.57
CA TYR A 111 9.29 5.21 -7.79
C TYR A 111 9.83 4.76 -6.43
N VAL A 112 9.03 3.99 -5.66
CA VAL A 112 9.47 3.47 -4.36
C VAL A 112 10.69 2.57 -4.52
N LYS A 113 10.71 1.68 -5.54
CA LYS A 113 11.85 0.78 -5.77
C LYS A 113 13.14 1.54 -6.07
N GLN A 114 13.05 2.60 -6.86
CA GLN A 114 14.19 3.39 -7.29
C GLN A 114 14.75 4.25 -6.17
N LEU A 115 13.90 4.98 -5.44
CA LEU A 115 14.35 5.95 -4.44
C LEU A 115 14.47 5.36 -3.03
N PHE A 116 13.69 4.34 -2.72
CA PHE A 116 13.61 3.72 -1.39
C PHE A 116 13.72 2.20 -1.52
N PRO A 117 14.83 1.65 -2.06
CA PRO A 117 14.93 0.23 -2.41
C PRO A 117 14.73 -0.72 -1.23
N ASN A 118 14.99 -0.26 0.00
CA ASN A 118 14.76 -1.02 1.23
C ASN A 118 13.30 -1.06 1.67
N ALA A 119 12.45 -0.16 1.17
CA ALA A 119 11.02 -0.13 1.48
C ALA A 119 10.29 -1.29 0.80
N ILE A 120 10.75 -1.79 -0.36
CA ILE A 120 10.11 -2.92 -1.05
C ILE A 120 10.80 -4.23 -0.73
N THR A 121 10.02 -5.16 -0.19
CA THR A 121 10.43 -6.54 0.04
C THR A 121 9.69 -7.48 -0.89
N GLU A 122 10.41 -8.02 -1.87
CA GLU A 122 9.91 -8.97 -2.85
C GLU A 122 9.97 -10.41 -2.32
N SER A 123 8.92 -11.19 -2.56
CA SER A 123 8.96 -12.64 -2.32
C SER A 123 9.55 -13.35 -3.54
N ARG A 124 10.52 -14.24 -3.30
CA ARG A 124 11.08 -15.13 -4.33
C ARG A 124 10.50 -16.55 -4.30
N SER A 125 9.59 -16.81 -3.36
CA SER A 125 8.96 -18.12 -3.18
C SER A 125 7.84 -18.41 -4.18
N PHE A 126 7.40 -17.40 -4.93
CA PHE A 126 6.33 -17.51 -5.92
C PHE A 126 6.79 -16.90 -7.25
N THR A 127 6.56 -17.62 -8.33
CA THR A 127 6.86 -17.21 -9.71
C THR A 127 5.61 -16.70 -10.44
N GLU A 128 4.47 -16.72 -9.77
CA GLU A 128 3.18 -16.26 -10.28
C GLU A 128 2.35 -15.67 -9.15
N VAL A 129 1.45 -14.77 -9.54
CA VAL A 129 0.53 -14.12 -8.61
C VAL A 129 -0.76 -14.92 -8.57
N THR A 130 -0.95 -15.66 -7.49
CA THR A 130 -2.12 -16.51 -7.22
C THR A 130 -2.77 -16.12 -5.91
N GLN A 131 -3.94 -16.69 -5.61
CA GLN A 131 -4.57 -16.54 -4.31
C GLN A 131 -3.63 -16.97 -3.17
N GLN A 132 -2.87 -18.05 -3.37
CA GLN A 132 -1.89 -18.53 -2.39
C GLN A 132 -0.76 -17.52 -2.16
N SER A 133 -0.18 -16.94 -3.22
CA SER A 133 0.88 -15.96 -3.08
C SER A 133 0.38 -14.67 -2.40
N TYR A 134 -0.85 -14.24 -2.70
CA TYR A 134 -1.50 -13.13 -2.02
C TYR A 134 -1.71 -13.39 -0.52
N PHE A 135 -2.20 -14.58 -0.16
CA PHE A 135 -2.42 -14.94 1.24
C PHE A 135 -1.10 -15.08 2.01
N ALA A 136 -0.08 -15.64 1.38
CA ALA A 136 1.27 -15.68 1.96
C ALA A 136 1.81 -14.26 2.21
N ARG A 137 1.62 -13.34 1.25
CA ARG A 137 1.97 -11.93 1.43
C ARG A 137 1.19 -11.28 2.57
N ASN A 138 -0.12 -11.47 2.67
CA ASN A 138 -0.92 -10.88 3.74
C ASN A 138 -0.46 -11.36 5.11
N LYS A 139 -0.16 -12.66 5.25
CA LYS A 139 0.46 -13.18 6.49
C LYS A 139 1.78 -12.51 6.79
N ARG A 140 2.63 -12.28 5.78
CA ARG A 140 3.93 -11.60 5.94
C ARG A 140 3.76 -10.14 6.34
N VAL A 141 2.76 -9.43 5.81
CA VAL A 141 2.43 -8.06 6.25
C VAL A 141 2.16 -8.04 7.76
N ILE A 142 1.33 -8.95 8.27
CA ILE A 142 1.00 -9.01 9.70
C ILE A 142 2.18 -9.51 10.56
N ARG A 143 2.85 -10.58 10.13
CA ARG A 143 3.86 -11.28 10.93
C ARG A 143 5.25 -10.65 10.84
N GLY A 144 5.50 -9.83 9.83
CA GLY A 144 6.86 -9.49 9.44
C GLY A 144 7.63 -10.69 8.88
N ASP A 145 8.96 -10.60 8.92
CA ASP A 145 9.88 -11.67 8.54
C ASP A 145 11.19 -11.58 9.35
N SER A 146 12.27 -12.23 8.92
CA SER A 146 13.55 -12.18 9.63
C SER A 146 14.16 -10.78 9.78
N LYS A 147 13.74 -9.81 8.98
CA LYS A 147 14.22 -8.42 8.97
C LYS A 147 13.20 -7.43 9.55
N HIS A 148 11.92 -7.82 9.57
CA HIS A 148 10.83 -6.93 9.95
C HIS A 148 10.05 -7.52 11.12
N LYS A 149 9.84 -6.74 12.18
CA LYS A 149 9.05 -7.20 13.34
C LYS A 149 7.55 -7.37 12.96
N PRO A 150 6.77 -8.14 13.75
CA PRO A 150 5.32 -8.15 13.63
C PRO A 150 4.70 -6.76 13.79
N ILE A 151 3.48 -6.59 13.28
CA ILE A 151 2.77 -5.33 13.41
C ILE A 151 2.28 -5.10 14.85
N ASP A 152 2.19 -3.84 15.25
CA ASP A 152 1.60 -3.41 16.51
C ASP A 152 0.12 -3.02 16.33
N VAL A 153 -0.23 -2.48 15.15
CA VAL A 153 -1.58 -1.98 14.84
C VAL A 153 -2.01 -2.41 13.45
N LEU A 154 -3.26 -2.86 13.30
CA LEU A 154 -3.90 -3.11 12.00
C LEU A 154 -5.08 -2.17 11.78
N PHE A 155 -5.05 -1.40 10.68
CA PHE A 155 -6.22 -0.73 10.12
C PHE A 155 -6.77 -1.57 8.95
N ALA A 156 -7.92 -2.21 9.17
CA ALA A 156 -8.56 -3.08 8.20
C ALA A 156 -9.86 -2.44 7.67
N TYR A 157 -9.91 -2.19 6.36
CA TYR A 157 -11.07 -1.58 5.68
C TYR A 157 -11.79 -2.65 4.84
N GLN A 158 -12.76 -3.32 5.48
CA GLN A 158 -13.55 -4.40 4.91
C GLN A 158 -14.63 -3.83 3.97
N VAL A 159 -14.26 -3.66 2.71
CA VAL A 159 -15.17 -3.29 1.62
C VAL A 159 -15.73 -4.55 0.98
N ASN A 160 -17.06 -4.60 0.79
CA ASN A 160 -17.79 -5.65 0.06
C ASN A 160 -17.35 -7.09 0.40
N ASP A 161 -17.17 -7.36 1.70
CA ASP A 161 -16.75 -8.67 2.21
C ASP A 161 -15.44 -9.21 1.58
N SER A 162 -14.52 -8.32 1.20
CA SER A 162 -13.18 -8.67 0.68
C SER A 162 -12.48 -9.74 1.52
N GLU A 163 -12.29 -10.93 0.93
CA GLU A 163 -11.69 -12.09 1.59
C GLU A 163 -10.26 -11.77 2.06
N GLY A 164 -9.49 -11.03 1.26
CA GLY A 164 -8.11 -10.65 1.60
C GLY A 164 -8.02 -9.82 2.88
N VAL A 165 -8.95 -8.88 3.07
CA VAL A 165 -9.04 -8.05 4.28
C VAL A 165 -9.46 -8.91 5.47
N TRP A 166 -10.47 -9.76 5.29
CA TRP A 166 -10.93 -10.65 6.36
C TRP A 166 -9.84 -11.60 6.83
N GLN A 167 -9.04 -12.14 5.90
CA GLN A 167 -7.92 -13.00 6.27
C GLN A 167 -6.82 -12.26 7.03
N ALA A 168 -6.48 -11.04 6.62
CA ALA A 168 -5.50 -10.21 7.34
C ALA A 168 -6.00 -9.87 8.76
N TYR A 169 -7.27 -9.52 8.89
CA TYR A 169 -7.93 -9.28 10.18
C TYR A 169 -7.88 -10.54 11.08
N GLN A 170 -8.28 -11.70 10.55
CA GLN A 170 -8.23 -12.97 11.28
C GLN A 170 -6.80 -13.36 11.68
N GLU A 171 -5.81 -13.10 10.81
CA GLU A 171 -4.41 -13.34 11.15
C GLU A 171 -3.93 -12.43 12.28
N ALA A 172 -4.31 -11.14 12.28
CA ALA A 172 -3.96 -10.22 13.37
C ALA A 172 -4.59 -10.64 14.71
N LEU A 173 -5.85 -11.07 14.70
CA LEU A 173 -6.51 -11.59 15.91
C LEU A 173 -5.81 -12.84 16.47
N ARG A 174 -5.40 -13.77 15.62
CA ARG A 174 -4.68 -15.00 16.06
C ARG A 174 -3.29 -14.71 16.64
N ARG A 175 -2.78 -13.50 16.44
CA ARG A 175 -1.41 -13.11 16.81
C ARG A 175 -1.37 -12.12 17.97
N ASP A 176 -2.52 -11.83 18.57
CA ASP A 176 -2.64 -10.86 19.66
C ASP A 176 -2.00 -9.51 19.31
N VAL A 177 -2.20 -9.04 18.07
CA VAL A 177 -1.79 -7.69 17.63
C VAL A 177 -2.42 -6.68 18.59
N LEU A 178 -1.61 -5.72 19.06
CA LEU A 178 -1.98 -4.83 20.18
C LEU A 178 -3.29 -4.08 19.92
N GLU A 179 -3.47 -3.60 18.68
CA GLU A 179 -4.70 -2.93 18.26
C GLU A 179 -5.14 -3.39 16.88
N VAL A 180 -6.43 -3.73 16.74
CA VAL A 180 -7.03 -4.11 15.47
C VAL A 180 -8.30 -3.29 15.24
N HIS A 181 -8.26 -2.42 14.24
CA HIS A 181 -9.35 -1.51 13.88
C HIS A 181 -10.03 -2.04 12.60
N LEU A 182 -11.22 -2.61 12.73
CA LEU A 182 -12.02 -3.07 11.59
C LEU A 182 -13.06 -2.03 11.20
N ARG A 183 -12.90 -1.40 10.04
CA ARG A 183 -13.87 -0.49 9.43
C ARG A 183 -14.63 -1.18 8.30
N ARG A 184 -15.93 -0.94 8.22
CA ARG A 184 -16.81 -1.44 7.14
C ARG A 184 -17.46 -0.26 6.41
N PRO A 185 -16.69 0.51 5.63
CA PRO A 185 -17.26 1.66 4.92
C PRO A 185 -18.35 1.18 3.96
N LYS A 186 -19.51 1.86 3.99
CA LYS A 186 -20.60 1.60 3.05
C LYS A 186 -20.28 2.27 1.72
N ILE A 187 -19.62 1.51 0.86
CA ILE A 187 -19.20 1.92 -0.48
C ILE A 187 -20.25 1.46 -1.49
N LYS A 188 -20.70 2.36 -2.35
CA LYS A 188 -21.44 1.97 -3.55
C LYS A 188 -20.41 1.60 -4.60
N GLU A 189 -20.56 0.45 -5.25
CA GLU A 189 -19.66 0.10 -6.36
C GLU A 189 -19.60 1.23 -7.38
N THR A 190 -18.44 1.86 -7.48
CA THR A 190 -18.17 2.90 -8.45
C THR A 190 -18.00 2.24 -9.81
N LYS A 191 -18.73 2.74 -10.82
CA LYS A 191 -18.55 2.30 -12.21
C LYS A 191 -17.09 2.53 -12.60
N LYS A 192 -16.48 1.63 -13.40
CA LYS A 192 -15.06 1.71 -13.86
C LYS A 192 -14.60 3.08 -14.39
N ASN A 193 -15.51 3.95 -14.84
CA ASN A 193 -15.16 5.28 -15.33
C ASN A 193 -15.09 6.36 -14.23
N GLN A 194 -15.65 6.10 -13.04
CA GLN A 194 -15.60 7.01 -11.88
C GLN A 194 -14.35 6.82 -11.02
N SER A 195 -13.67 5.67 -11.12
CA SER A 195 -12.42 5.40 -10.39
C SER A 195 -11.32 6.40 -10.73
N HIS A 196 -11.22 6.86 -11.98
CA HIS A 196 -10.27 7.91 -12.38
C HIS A 196 -10.45 9.20 -11.57
N LYS A 197 -11.69 9.71 -11.46
CA LYS A 197 -11.98 10.94 -10.71
C LYS A 197 -11.70 10.81 -9.22
N ILE A 198 -11.91 9.63 -8.66
CA ILE A 198 -11.67 9.36 -7.24
C ILE A 198 -10.18 9.22 -6.96
N LEU A 199 -9.43 8.66 -7.92
CA LEU A 199 -7.97 8.65 -7.85
C LEU A 199 -7.41 10.07 -7.98
N ASP A 200 -7.94 10.89 -8.89
CA ASP A 200 -7.62 12.32 -8.96
C ASP A 200 -7.99 13.04 -7.65
N TYR A 201 -9.10 12.67 -7.01
CA TYR A 201 -9.47 13.17 -5.68
C TYR A 201 -8.52 12.66 -4.58
N ALA A 202 -8.05 11.42 -4.62
CA ALA A 202 -7.04 10.95 -3.68
C ALA A 202 -5.73 11.74 -3.85
N LEU A 203 -5.39 12.11 -5.08
CA LEU A 203 -4.21 12.89 -5.43
C LEU A 203 -4.33 14.39 -5.09
N ASN A 204 -5.52 14.98 -5.19
CA ASN A 204 -5.74 16.44 -5.10
C ASN A 204 -6.70 16.89 -3.98
N GLY A 205 -7.49 15.97 -3.43
CA GLY A 205 -8.66 16.22 -2.59
C GLY A 205 -8.42 16.06 -1.09
N PHE A 206 -7.26 15.53 -0.68
CA PHE A 206 -6.76 15.88 0.66
C PHE A 206 -6.45 17.37 0.61
N SER A 207 -7.24 18.17 1.35
CA SER A 207 -7.03 19.60 1.56
C SER A 207 -5.66 19.86 2.21
N LEU A 208 -4.61 19.70 1.43
CA LEU A 208 -3.34 20.37 1.55
C LEU A 208 -3.57 21.72 0.87
N ASN A 209 -3.19 22.82 1.49
CA ASN A 209 -3.43 24.18 0.98
C ASN A 209 -2.73 24.50 -0.36
N GLU A 210 -2.23 23.50 -1.09
CA GLU A 210 -1.62 23.66 -2.40
C GLU A 210 -2.03 22.51 -3.33
N PRO A 211 -2.55 22.80 -4.54
CA PRO A 211 -2.79 21.79 -5.55
C PRO A 211 -1.47 21.13 -5.95
N ILE A 212 -1.48 19.80 -6.01
CA ILE A 212 -0.29 19.02 -6.35
C ILE A 212 -0.12 19.00 -7.86
N ASN A 213 0.99 19.57 -8.33
CA ASN A 213 1.47 19.29 -9.67
C ASN A 213 2.20 17.93 -9.65
N ILE A 214 1.55 16.91 -10.22
CA ILE A 214 2.09 15.55 -10.33
C ILE A 214 3.47 15.55 -11.01
N LEU A 215 3.72 16.47 -11.96
CA LEU A 215 5.02 16.63 -12.64
C LEU A 215 6.11 17.23 -11.74
N GLU A 216 5.75 17.91 -10.65
CA GLU A 216 6.70 18.43 -9.66
C GLU A 216 6.93 17.47 -8.50
N THR A 217 5.94 16.64 -8.17
CA THR A 217 6.04 15.62 -7.12
C THR A 217 6.80 14.38 -7.59
N TYR A 218 6.73 14.07 -8.88
CA TYR A 218 7.42 12.96 -9.53
C TYR A 218 8.26 13.48 -10.71
N PRO A 219 9.51 13.95 -10.48
CA PRO A 219 10.35 14.55 -11.52
C PRO A 219 10.62 13.66 -12.73
N LEU A 220 10.47 12.34 -12.58
CA LEU A 220 10.57 11.35 -13.66
C LEU A 220 9.51 11.52 -14.76
N LEU A 221 8.44 12.29 -14.50
CA LEU A 221 7.42 12.64 -15.48
C LEU A 221 7.77 13.87 -16.34
N ARG A 222 8.79 14.66 -15.97
CA ARG A 222 9.27 15.77 -16.83
C ARG A 222 10.08 15.28 -18.03
N ASP A 223 10.84 14.20 -17.85
CA ASP A 223 11.82 13.72 -18.84
C ASP A 223 11.35 12.48 -19.63
N SER A 224 10.15 11.95 -19.37
CA SER A 224 9.59 10.76 -20.04
C SER A 224 9.14 10.98 -21.49
N GLY A 225 9.43 12.16 -22.06
CA GLY A 225 9.40 12.37 -23.51
C GLY A 225 10.37 11.46 -24.28
N ASN A 226 11.33 10.77 -23.63
CA ASN A 226 12.26 9.83 -24.25
C ASN A 226 12.88 8.82 -23.24
N LEU A 227 12.08 8.05 -22.50
CA LEU A 227 12.61 6.92 -21.72
C LEU A 227 12.23 5.60 -22.36
N ASP A 228 13.13 5.13 -23.23
CA ASP A 228 13.22 3.75 -23.68
C ASP A 228 13.71 2.91 -22.48
N ILE A 229 12.77 2.44 -21.66
CA ILE A 229 13.08 1.63 -20.48
C ILE A 229 13.37 0.20 -20.94
N THR A 230 14.61 -0.04 -21.35
CA THR A 230 15.15 -1.40 -21.39
C THR A 230 15.48 -1.83 -19.96
N LEU A 231 14.56 -2.58 -19.35
CA LEU A 231 14.88 -3.36 -18.14
C LEU A 231 15.93 -4.43 -18.51
N PRO A 232 16.96 -4.66 -17.68
CA PRO A 232 17.84 -5.80 -17.85
C PRO A 232 17.10 -7.15 -17.74
#